data_AF-A0A7W0MFH2-F1
#
_entry.id   AF-A0A7W0MFH2-F1
#
_cell.length_a   1.000
_cell.length_b   1.000
_cell.length_c   1.000
_cell.angle_alpha   90.00
_cell.angle_beta   90.00
_cell.angle_gamma   90.00
#
_symmetry.space_group_name_H-M   'P 1'
#
loop_
_entity.id
_entity.type
_entity.pdbx_description
1 polymer ?
#
loop_
_entity_poly.entity_id
_entity_poly.type
_entity_poly.pdbx_seq_one_letter_code
_entity_poly.pdbx_strand_id
1 'polypeptide(L)'
;MPAVRPPSPATIPTDVLELAYRRAQENIGQSFLQDARIADDVEFVCRCPSNRAGVRMLMACLLATLSDSTLDIHKPFRLDKARRGQRLAGRGAKSGERDPHSYSGRTYDEKYIGPFVLRHQLPVNATTGFLTPAYRTNPITLTRTAVLTGKPPELYRRIVALINDVHEGAVDPRAMLTELARLLLIIKAERQSRMETLIAALRPSQKSSLFFPLHCQLPAVKVNSKISHVQLG
;
A
#
# COMPACT_ATOMS: atom_id res chain seq x y z
N MET A 1 -32.50 -12.77 27.96
CA MET A 1 -31.45 -11.97 27.30
C MET A 1 -30.16 -12.76 27.40
N PRO A 2 -29.67 -13.43 26.34
CA PRO A 2 -28.40 -14.14 26.44
C PRO A 2 -27.27 -13.12 26.58
N ALA A 3 -26.45 -13.30 27.61
CA ALA A 3 -25.29 -12.44 27.86
C ALA A 3 -24.33 -12.53 26.65
N VAL A 4 -24.17 -11.41 25.94
CA VAL A 4 -23.17 -11.28 24.89
C VAL A 4 -21.81 -11.45 25.55
N ARG A 5 -21.16 -12.57 25.26
CA ARG A 5 -19.82 -12.87 25.78
C ARG A 5 -18.88 -11.74 25.35
N PRO A 6 -18.09 -11.13 26.26
CA PRO A 6 -17.16 -10.08 25.87
C PRO A 6 -16.19 -10.62 24.79
N PRO A 7 -15.86 -9.82 23.77
CA PRO A 7 -15.00 -10.26 22.68
C PRO A 7 -13.65 -10.76 23.22
N SER A 8 -13.21 -11.91 22.73
CA SER A 8 -11.89 -12.45 23.03
C SER A 8 -10.81 -11.44 22.61
N PRO A 9 -9.67 -11.32 23.31
CA PRO A 9 -8.59 -10.39 22.92
C PRO A 9 -8.05 -10.60 21.49
N ALA A 10 -8.40 -11.72 20.83
CA ALA A 10 -8.10 -11.97 19.42
C ALA A 10 -9.10 -11.35 18.41
N THR A 11 -10.32 -11.00 18.81
CA THR A 11 -11.33 -10.39 17.90
C THR A 11 -11.23 -8.87 17.84
N ILE A 12 -10.74 -8.24 18.92
CA ILE A 12 -10.57 -6.78 19.04
C ILE A 12 -9.76 -6.17 17.89
N PRO A 13 -8.61 -6.74 17.47
CA PRO A 13 -7.81 -6.12 16.41
C PRO A 13 -8.50 -6.14 15.03
N THR A 14 -9.25 -7.20 14.72
CA THR A 14 -9.98 -7.29 13.45
C THR A 14 -11.17 -6.33 13.45
N ASP A 15 -11.91 -6.24 14.56
CA ASP A 15 -13.04 -5.33 14.69
C ASP A 15 -12.62 -3.86 14.54
N VAL A 16 -11.45 -3.49 15.09
CA VAL A 16 -10.88 -2.14 14.93
C VAL A 16 -10.58 -1.81 13.46
N LEU A 17 -9.98 -2.75 12.72
CA LEU A 17 -9.67 -2.55 11.30
C LEU A 17 -10.94 -2.43 10.44
N GLU A 18 -11.91 -3.32 10.66
CA GLU A 18 -13.18 -3.32 9.90
C GLU A 18 -14.05 -2.11 10.25
N LEU A 19 -14.00 -1.62 11.49
CA LEU A 19 -14.67 -0.37 11.87
C LEU A 19 -14.01 0.85 11.19
N ALA A 20 -12.67 0.92 11.20
CA ALA A 20 -11.94 1.99 10.52
C ALA A 20 -12.23 1.97 9.00
N TYR A 21 -12.26 0.79 8.39
CA TYR A 21 -12.60 0.61 6.98
C TYR A 21 -14.01 1.12 6.65
N ARG A 22 -15.03 0.68 7.40
CA ARG A 22 -16.42 1.11 7.18
C ARG A 22 -16.58 2.62 7.32
N ARG A 23 -16.01 3.21 8.37
CA ARG A 23 -16.03 4.68 8.57
C ARG A 23 -15.37 5.42 7.41
N ALA A 24 -14.25 4.91 6.92
CA ALA A 24 -13.54 5.47 5.77
C ALA A 24 -14.36 5.38 4.47
N GLN A 25 -15.11 4.29 4.27
CA GLN A 25 -16.03 4.15 3.13
C GLN A 25 -17.18 5.16 3.21
N GLU A 26 -17.80 5.29 4.39
CA GLU A 26 -18.93 6.20 4.61
C GLU A 26 -18.56 7.67 4.46
N ASN A 27 -17.30 8.03 4.76
CA ASN A 27 -16.83 9.42 4.79
C ASN A 27 -15.65 9.66 3.82
N ILE A 28 -15.71 9.07 2.63
CA ILE A 28 -14.56 9.07 1.71
C ILE A 28 -14.10 10.49 1.31
N GLY A 29 -15.03 11.44 1.24
CA GLY A 29 -14.77 12.83 0.85
C GLY A 29 -14.22 13.73 1.97
N GLN A 30 -14.12 13.24 3.21
CA GLN A 30 -13.72 14.05 4.36
C GLN A 30 -12.50 13.44 5.06
N SER A 31 -11.46 14.26 5.28
CA SER A 31 -10.29 13.87 6.07
C SER A 31 -10.66 13.69 7.54
N PHE A 32 -10.11 12.66 8.17
CA PHE A 32 -10.19 12.46 9.63
C PHE A 32 -9.09 13.19 10.39
N LEU A 33 -8.15 13.81 9.68
CA LEU A 33 -7.02 14.56 10.24
C LEU A 33 -7.26 16.06 10.09
N GLN A 34 -7.13 16.78 11.20
CA GLN A 34 -7.27 18.23 11.26
C GLN A 34 -5.95 18.96 10.99
N ASP A 35 -4.83 18.38 11.44
CA ASP A 35 -3.49 18.91 11.18
C ASP A 35 -3.09 18.60 9.72
N ALA A 36 -2.98 19.67 8.91
CA ALA A 36 -2.64 19.59 7.49
C ALA A 36 -1.27 18.94 7.24
N ARG A 37 -0.31 19.10 8.16
CA ARG A 37 1.02 18.52 8.04
C ARG A 37 0.98 17.00 8.32
N ILE A 38 0.18 16.54 9.29
CA ILE A 38 -0.04 15.09 9.49
C ILE A 38 -0.77 14.51 8.28
N ALA A 39 -1.77 15.22 7.75
CA ALA A 39 -2.49 14.77 6.57
C ALA A 39 -1.57 14.63 5.35
N ASP A 40 -0.69 15.60 5.09
CA ASP A 40 0.32 15.52 4.03
C ASP A 40 1.28 14.34 4.23
N ASP A 41 1.76 14.11 5.46
CA ASP A 41 2.63 12.98 5.78
C ASP A 41 1.95 11.63 5.55
N VAL A 42 0.69 11.49 5.99
CA VAL A 42 -0.11 10.28 5.79
C VAL A 42 -0.39 10.04 4.30
N GLU A 43 -0.73 11.10 3.55
CA GLU A 43 -0.92 11.01 2.10
C GLU A 43 0.36 10.62 1.36
N PHE A 44 1.49 11.23 1.71
CA PHE A 44 2.80 10.90 1.14
C PHE A 44 3.14 9.41 1.34
N VAL A 45 2.96 8.91 2.57
CA VAL A 45 3.22 7.50 2.90
C VAL A 45 2.32 6.57 2.08
N CYS A 46 1.03 6.92 1.92
CA CYS A 46 0.08 6.13 1.13
C CYS A 46 0.39 6.12 -0.36
N ARG A 47 0.79 7.27 -0.92
CA ARG A 47 1.03 7.45 -2.35
C ARG A 47 2.45 7.10 -2.78
N CYS A 48 3.38 6.88 -1.85
CA CYS A 48 4.78 6.57 -2.16
C CYS A 48 4.92 5.34 -3.09
N PRO A 49 5.30 5.51 -4.36
CA PRO A 49 5.25 4.43 -5.35
C PRO A 49 6.40 3.43 -5.18
N SER A 50 7.53 3.89 -4.64
CA SER A 50 8.77 3.13 -4.49
C SER A 50 8.79 2.19 -3.29
N ASN A 51 8.00 2.46 -2.24
CA ASN A 51 7.88 1.56 -1.11
C ASN A 51 6.51 1.69 -0.40
N ARG A 52 5.55 0.86 -0.82
CA ARG A 52 4.23 0.75 -0.20
C ARG A 52 4.20 -0.13 1.05
N ALA A 53 5.36 -0.61 1.50
CA ALA A 53 5.47 -1.43 2.71
C ALA A 53 5.42 -0.56 3.98
N GLY A 54 5.71 0.75 3.86
CA GLY A 54 5.60 1.72 4.95
C GLY A 54 4.19 1.83 5.53
N VAL A 55 3.16 1.82 4.67
CA VAL A 55 1.75 1.86 5.09
C VAL A 55 1.41 0.67 5.99
N ARG A 56 1.80 -0.53 5.59
CA ARG A 56 1.55 -1.76 6.37
C ARG A 56 2.23 -1.72 7.74
N MET A 57 3.46 -1.23 7.78
CA MET A 57 4.20 -1.05 9.02
C MET A 57 3.48 -0.06 9.95
N LEU A 58 3.06 1.10 9.42
CA LEU A 58 2.35 2.11 10.20
C LEU A 58 1.01 1.58 10.74
N MET A 59 0.21 0.92 9.90
CA MET A 59 -1.06 0.30 10.31
C MET A 59 -0.86 -0.74 11.42
N ALA A 60 0.19 -1.56 11.34
CA ALA A 60 0.50 -2.55 12.37
C ALA A 60 0.88 -1.90 13.71
N CYS A 61 1.62 -0.77 13.68
CA CYS A 61 1.98 -0.04 14.89
C CYS A 61 0.75 0.61 15.54
N LEU A 62 -0.09 1.27 14.74
CA LEU A 62 -1.36 1.84 15.20
C LEU A 62 -2.26 0.76 15.82
N LEU A 63 -2.40 -0.39 15.14
CA LEU A 63 -3.23 -1.48 15.62
C LEU A 63 -2.74 -2.05 16.95
N ALA A 64 -1.42 -2.14 17.14
CA ALA A 64 -0.84 -2.61 18.40
C ALA A 64 -1.23 -1.69 19.56
N THR A 65 -1.01 -0.38 19.43
CA THR A 65 -1.42 0.61 20.44
C THR A 65 -2.93 0.63 20.67
N LEU A 66 -3.75 0.43 19.64
CA LEU A 66 -5.20 0.40 19.79
C LEU A 66 -5.72 -0.89 20.45
N SER A 67 -4.98 -1.98 20.35
CA SER A 67 -5.33 -3.27 20.95
C SER A 67 -4.86 -3.36 22.40
N ASP A 68 -3.73 -2.72 22.72
CA ASP A 68 -3.14 -2.68 24.04
C ASP A 68 -2.43 -1.34 24.25
N SER A 69 -3.03 -0.48 25.07
CA SER A 69 -2.52 0.86 25.37
C SER A 69 -1.24 0.85 26.23
N THR A 70 -0.85 -0.30 26.77
CA THR A 70 0.42 -0.44 27.49
C THR A 70 1.61 -0.57 26.55
N LEU A 71 1.38 -0.80 25.25
CA LEU A 71 2.44 -0.93 24.26
C LEU A 71 2.92 0.45 23.78
N ASP A 72 4.24 0.61 23.77
CA ASP A 72 4.89 1.81 23.26
C ASP A 72 5.05 1.70 21.74
N ILE A 73 4.26 2.50 21.00
CA ILE A 73 4.25 2.53 19.54
C ILE A 73 5.64 2.70 18.92
N HIS A 74 6.60 3.32 19.63
CA HIS A 74 7.98 3.50 19.17
C HIS A 74 8.81 2.21 19.13
N LYS A 75 8.33 1.11 19.72
CA LYS A 75 9.10 -0.12 19.94
C LYS A 75 8.50 -1.34 19.22
N PRO A 76 8.28 -1.30 17.89
CA PRO A 76 7.67 -2.40 17.14
C PRO A 76 8.63 -3.55 16.80
N PHE A 77 9.89 -3.48 17.27
CA PHE A 77 10.93 -4.47 17.00
C PHE A 77 11.24 -5.33 18.22
N ARG A 78 10.21 -5.82 18.92
CA ARG A 78 10.39 -6.94 19.86
C ARG A 78 10.96 -8.11 19.06
N LEU A 79 12.27 -8.19 19.09
CA LEU A 79 13.01 -9.35 18.69
C LEU A 79 12.60 -10.45 19.68
N ASP A 80 12.27 -11.64 19.17
CA ASP A 80 12.33 -12.86 19.96
C ASP A 80 13.82 -13.09 20.32
N LYS A 81 14.33 -12.30 21.27
CA LYS A 81 15.72 -12.26 21.73
C LYS A 81 16.10 -13.45 22.60
N ALA A 82 15.38 -14.56 22.52
CA ALA A 82 15.87 -15.82 23.06
C ALA A 82 17.01 -16.42 22.21
N ARG A 83 17.21 -16.00 20.94
CA ARG A 83 18.10 -16.73 20.01
C ARG A 83 19.41 -16.07 19.56
N ARG A 84 19.68 -14.78 19.81
CA ARG A 84 20.84 -14.10 19.13
C ARG A 84 21.69 -13.11 19.91
N GLY A 85 21.65 -13.07 21.25
CA GLY A 85 22.69 -12.38 22.05
C GLY A 85 23.00 -10.90 21.75
N GLN A 86 22.21 -10.20 20.93
CA GLN A 86 22.47 -8.82 20.55
C GLN A 86 21.77 -7.86 21.51
N ARG A 87 22.51 -6.88 22.04
CA ARG A 87 22.01 -5.77 22.86
C ARG A 87 21.03 -4.92 22.04
N LEU A 88 19.88 -4.56 22.61
CA LEU A 88 19.12 -3.42 22.08
C LEU A 88 19.93 -2.17 22.44
N ALA A 89 20.06 -1.23 21.50
CA ALA A 89 20.61 0.08 21.79
C ALA A 89 19.58 0.86 22.62
N GLY A 90 19.57 0.61 23.92
CA GLY A 90 18.87 1.38 24.93
C GLY A 90 19.73 1.33 26.19
N ARG A 91 20.25 2.47 26.62
CA ARG A 91 20.99 2.57 27.90
C ARG A 91 20.06 2.09 29.02
N GLY A 92 20.35 0.94 29.62
CA GLY A 92 19.72 0.50 30.88
C GLY A 92 19.09 -0.89 30.91
N ALA A 93 18.89 -1.57 29.77
CA ALA A 93 18.32 -2.93 29.80
C ALA A 93 19.37 -3.95 30.28
N LYS A 94 19.16 -4.51 31.48
CA LYS A 94 19.94 -5.65 31.98
C LYS A 94 19.78 -6.84 31.03
N SER A 95 20.86 -7.57 30.85
CA SER A 95 20.93 -8.77 30.00
C SER A 95 19.79 -9.74 30.33
N GLY A 96 18.82 -9.91 29.43
CA GLY A 96 17.75 -10.91 29.55
C GLY A 96 16.37 -10.38 29.98
N GLU A 97 16.24 -9.12 30.38
CA GLU A 97 14.95 -8.56 30.79
C GLU A 97 14.16 -8.06 29.57
N ARG A 98 12.93 -8.54 29.43
CA ARG A 98 12.05 -8.22 28.29
C ARG A 98 11.40 -6.86 28.56
N ASP A 99 11.53 -5.91 27.63
CA ASP A 99 10.79 -4.64 27.73
C ASP A 99 9.28 -4.95 27.57
N PRO A 100 8.46 -4.78 28.63
CA PRO A 100 7.05 -5.13 28.60
C PRO A 100 6.26 -4.27 27.60
N HIS A 101 6.75 -3.06 27.30
CA HIS A 101 6.11 -2.10 26.40
C HIS A 101 6.52 -2.30 24.93
N SER A 102 7.55 -3.10 24.64
CA SER A 102 7.92 -3.45 23.26
C SER A 102 6.95 -4.46 22.66
N TYR A 103 6.77 -4.53 21.35
CA TYR A 103 5.94 -5.57 20.70
C TYR A 103 6.50 -5.98 19.33
N SER A 104 6.01 -7.09 18.78
CA SER A 104 6.38 -7.55 17.44
C SER A 104 5.40 -6.95 16.42
N GLY A 105 5.77 -5.83 15.81
CA GLY A 105 4.98 -5.21 14.75
C GLY A 105 4.81 -6.13 13.54
N ARG A 106 5.82 -6.97 13.24
CA ARG A 106 5.73 -8.02 12.22
C ARG A 106 4.60 -9.00 12.51
N THR A 107 4.44 -9.42 13.76
CA THR A 107 3.35 -10.33 14.16
C THR A 107 1.99 -9.68 13.98
N TYR A 108 1.83 -8.39 14.34
CA TYR A 108 0.60 -7.66 14.09
C TYR A 108 0.31 -7.54 12.58
N ASP A 109 1.33 -7.24 11.78
CA ASP A 109 1.19 -7.12 10.34
C ASP A 109 0.80 -8.44 9.67
N GLU A 110 1.53 -9.53 9.94
CA GLU A 110 1.27 -10.84 9.32
C GLU A 110 -0.06 -11.45 9.78
N LYS A 111 -0.43 -11.25 11.06
CA LYS A 111 -1.65 -11.84 11.63
C LYS A 111 -2.92 -11.06 11.28
N TYR A 112 -2.85 -9.73 11.19
CA TYR A 112 -4.04 -8.89 11.05
C TYR A 112 -4.03 -8.01 9.80
N ILE A 113 -2.95 -7.24 9.56
CA ILE A 113 -2.91 -6.27 8.45
C ILE A 113 -2.85 -6.96 7.08
N GLY A 114 -2.03 -7.99 6.92
CA GLY A 114 -1.91 -8.76 5.68
C GLY A 114 -3.24 -9.35 5.21
N PRO A 115 -3.94 -10.13 6.06
CA PRO A 115 -5.28 -10.65 5.74
C PRO A 115 -6.30 -9.56 5.44
N PHE A 116 -6.30 -8.46 6.21
CA PHE A 116 -7.20 -7.31 6.00
C PHE A 116 -6.98 -6.64 4.63
N VAL A 117 -5.71 -6.35 4.29
CA VAL A 117 -5.31 -5.79 3.00
C VAL A 117 -5.74 -6.69 1.85
N LEU A 118 -5.52 -8.01 1.98
CA LEU A 118 -5.86 -8.97 0.94
C LEU A 118 -7.37 -9.05 0.73
N ARG A 119 -8.14 -9.17 1.82
CA ARG A 119 -9.61 -9.23 1.81
C ARG A 119 -10.21 -8.04 1.07
N HIS A 120 -9.74 -6.84 1.38
CA HIS A 120 -10.27 -5.59 0.81
C HIS A 120 -9.55 -5.16 -0.47
N GLN A 121 -8.59 -5.95 -0.95
CA GLN A 121 -7.77 -5.68 -2.14
C GLN A 121 -7.15 -4.28 -2.10
N LEU A 122 -6.58 -3.91 -0.94
CA LEU A 122 -6.00 -2.60 -0.75
C LEU A 122 -4.67 -2.45 -1.51
N PRO A 123 -4.38 -1.26 -2.07
CA PRO A 123 -3.30 -1.04 -3.03
C PRO A 123 -1.86 -1.00 -2.46
N VAL A 124 -1.55 -1.82 -1.45
CA VAL A 124 -0.25 -1.88 -0.75
C VAL A 124 0.58 -3.12 -1.13
N ASN A 125 1.81 -3.23 -0.61
CA ASN A 125 2.68 -4.37 -0.89
C ASN A 125 2.19 -5.66 -0.21
N ALA A 126 2.27 -6.79 -0.93
CA ALA A 126 1.89 -8.11 -0.41
C ALA A 126 2.86 -8.63 0.66
N THR A 127 4.13 -8.20 0.62
CA THR A 127 5.13 -8.50 1.65
C THR A 127 5.01 -7.54 2.83
N THR A 128 5.29 -8.04 4.03
CA THR A 128 5.29 -7.24 5.26
C THR A 128 6.29 -6.09 5.17
N GLY A 129 5.89 -4.93 5.70
CA GLY A 129 6.79 -3.77 5.85
C GLY A 129 8.06 -4.12 6.63
N PHE A 130 7.93 -4.95 7.66
CA PHE A 130 9.00 -5.29 8.59
C PHE A 130 10.15 -6.12 8.01
N LEU A 131 9.99 -6.68 6.80
CA LEU A 131 11.08 -7.38 6.11
C LEU A 131 11.94 -6.46 5.23
N THR A 132 11.54 -5.20 5.06
CA THR A 132 12.35 -4.20 4.34
C THR A 132 13.67 -4.00 5.10
N PRO A 133 14.83 -3.90 4.42
CA PRO A 133 16.13 -3.71 5.07
C PRO A 133 16.12 -2.61 6.14
N ALA A 134 15.49 -1.47 5.85
CA ALA A 134 15.33 -0.35 6.78
C ALA A 134 14.85 -0.74 8.19
N TYR A 135 13.91 -1.69 8.25
CA TYR A 135 13.28 -2.14 9.50
C TYR A 135 13.90 -3.45 10.03
N ARG A 136 14.31 -4.35 9.13
CA ARG A 136 14.82 -5.67 9.52
C ARG A 136 16.20 -5.61 10.18
N THR A 137 17.07 -4.70 9.74
CA THR A 137 18.46 -4.63 10.23
C THR A 137 18.65 -3.62 11.35
N ASN A 138 17.67 -2.76 11.62
CA ASN A 138 17.77 -1.66 12.58
C ASN A 138 16.66 -1.76 13.65
N PRO A 139 16.79 -2.64 14.66
CA PRO A 139 15.86 -2.68 15.80
C PRO A 139 16.14 -1.50 16.74
N ILE A 140 15.81 -0.29 16.29
CA ILE A 140 15.94 0.96 17.04
C ILE A 140 14.59 1.42 17.54
N THR A 141 14.56 2.13 18.66
CA THR A 141 13.37 2.87 19.09
C THR A 141 13.11 3.99 18.08
N LEU A 142 11.87 4.10 17.60
CA LEU A 142 11.47 5.02 16.54
C LEU A 142 11.18 6.44 17.07
N THR A 143 12.12 7.04 17.79
CA THR A 143 12.03 8.45 18.24
C THR A 143 12.24 9.43 17.08
N ARG A 144 11.93 10.72 17.25
CA ARG A 144 12.16 11.76 16.22
C ARG A 144 13.60 11.84 15.70
N THR A 145 14.57 11.40 16.49
CA THR A 145 16.00 11.33 16.13
C THR A 145 16.41 10.02 15.44
N ALA A 146 15.49 9.05 15.33
CA ALA A 146 15.74 7.77 14.70
C ALA A 146 15.94 7.94 13.19
N VAL A 147 17.05 7.42 12.68
CA VAL A 147 17.36 7.44 11.25
C VAL A 147 17.23 6.02 10.70
N LEU A 148 16.18 5.80 9.91
CA LEU A 148 15.99 4.55 9.17
C LEU A 148 16.65 4.66 7.80
N THR A 149 17.39 3.63 7.41
CA THR A 149 18.10 3.60 6.12
C THR A 149 17.24 2.97 5.04
N GLY A 150 16.84 3.76 4.04
CA GLY A 150 16.12 3.26 2.88
C GLY A 150 15.84 4.32 1.84
N LYS A 151 15.28 3.91 0.70
CA LYS A 151 14.91 4.80 -0.41
C LYS A 151 13.38 4.79 -0.62
N PRO A 152 12.72 5.96 -0.75
CA PRO A 152 13.28 7.30 -0.54
C PRO A 152 13.45 7.58 0.98
N PRO A 153 14.48 8.34 1.40
CA PRO A 153 14.68 8.66 2.82
C PRO A 153 13.48 9.36 3.47
N GLU A 154 12.81 10.20 2.70
CA GLU A 154 11.64 10.98 3.13
C GLU A 154 10.49 10.12 3.63
N LEU A 155 10.25 8.97 3.00
CA LEU A 155 9.21 8.03 3.43
C LEU A 155 9.42 7.62 4.89
N TYR A 156 10.65 7.26 5.24
CA TYR A 156 10.94 6.77 6.57
C TYR A 156 10.95 7.88 7.62
N ARG A 157 11.40 9.09 7.24
CA ARG A 157 11.31 10.28 8.10
C ARG A 157 9.86 10.58 8.48
N ARG A 158 8.96 10.57 7.49
CA ARG A 158 7.53 10.81 7.71
C ARG A 158 6.87 9.71 8.54
N ILE A 159 7.23 8.44 8.31
CA ILE A 159 6.76 7.33 9.17
C ILE A 159 7.20 7.52 10.61
N VAL A 160 8.47 7.87 10.86
CA VAL A 160 8.96 8.16 12.21
C VAL A 160 8.22 9.36 12.80
N ALA A 161 8.04 10.45 12.06
CA ALA A 161 7.29 11.62 12.51
C ALA A 161 5.86 11.24 12.95
N LEU A 162 5.12 10.52 12.09
CA LEU A 162 3.75 10.07 12.37
C LEU A 162 3.64 9.19 13.61
N ILE A 163 4.60 8.29 13.82
CA ILE A 163 4.63 7.46 15.03
C ILE A 163 4.83 8.32 16.29
N ASN A 164 5.69 9.33 16.23
CA ASN A 164 5.92 10.24 17.35
C ASN A 164 4.70 11.14 17.58
N ASP A 165 4.01 11.59 16.53
CA ASP A 165 2.80 12.40 16.66
C ASP A 165 1.67 11.63 17.36
N VAL A 166 1.54 10.32 17.08
CA VAL A 166 0.61 9.45 17.80
C VAL A 166 1.02 9.27 19.25
N HIS A 167 2.31 9.01 19.50
CA HIS A 167 2.82 8.81 20.86
C HIS A 167 2.66 10.06 21.74
N GLU A 168 2.93 11.24 21.19
CA GLU A 168 2.82 12.53 21.86
C GLU A 168 1.36 13.02 21.99
N GLY A 169 0.40 12.28 21.42
CA GLY A 169 -1.02 12.63 21.46
C GLY A 169 -1.43 13.76 20.52
N ALA A 170 -0.58 14.14 19.57
CA ALA A 170 -0.90 15.14 18.55
C ALA A 170 -1.97 14.64 17.55
N VAL A 171 -2.14 13.32 17.45
CA VAL A 171 -3.17 12.69 16.60
C VAL A 171 -3.69 11.42 17.24
N ASP A 172 -5.02 11.25 17.21
CA ASP A 172 -5.66 10.04 17.68
C ASP A 172 -5.31 8.84 16.75
N PRO A 173 -4.84 7.71 17.30
CA PRO A 173 -4.48 6.55 16.49
C PRO A 173 -5.65 5.95 15.71
N ARG A 174 -6.90 6.07 16.16
CA ARG A 174 -8.07 5.58 15.39
C ARG A 174 -8.35 6.50 14.21
N ALA A 175 -8.25 7.82 14.40
CA ALA A 175 -8.36 8.80 13.33
C ALA A 175 -7.31 8.57 12.24
N MET A 176 -6.03 8.38 12.62
CA MET A 176 -4.97 8.07 11.66
C MET A 176 -5.20 6.73 10.94
N LEU A 177 -5.61 5.67 11.65
CA LEU A 177 -5.90 4.38 11.02
C LEU A 177 -7.06 4.47 10.01
N THR A 178 -8.10 5.24 10.36
CA THR A 178 -9.25 5.49 9.49
C THR A 178 -8.83 6.31 8.27
N GLU A 179 -7.97 7.30 8.44
CA GLU A 179 -7.43 8.10 7.34
C GLU A 179 -6.58 7.28 6.36
N LEU A 180 -5.73 6.38 6.88
CA LEU A 180 -4.97 5.44 6.06
C LEU A 180 -5.92 4.57 5.22
N ALA A 181 -6.98 4.04 5.82
CA ALA A 181 -7.98 3.27 5.08
C ALA A 181 -8.68 4.12 4.01
N ARG A 182 -9.04 5.36 4.32
CA ARG A 182 -9.69 6.31 3.39
C ARG A 182 -8.83 6.58 2.16
N LEU A 183 -7.55 6.91 2.36
CA LEU A 183 -6.62 7.16 1.26
C LEU A 183 -6.35 5.92 0.42
N LEU A 184 -6.24 4.74 1.04
CA LEU A 184 -6.10 3.49 0.31
C LEU A 184 -7.32 3.16 -0.56
N LEU A 185 -8.53 3.49 -0.10
CA LEU A 185 -9.76 3.37 -0.90
C LEU A 185 -9.75 4.32 -2.10
N ILE A 186 -9.34 5.58 -1.89
CA ILE A 186 -9.21 6.57 -2.97
C ILE A 186 -8.19 6.09 -4.02
N ILE A 187 -7.00 5.69 -3.58
CA ILE A 187 -5.95 5.17 -4.48
C ILE A 187 -6.42 3.91 -5.21
N LYS A 188 -7.23 3.06 -4.57
CA LYS A 188 -7.82 1.88 -5.21
C LYS A 188 -8.75 2.29 -6.35
N ALA A 189 -9.66 3.23 -6.09
CA ALA A 189 -10.59 3.75 -7.10
C ALA A 189 -9.86 4.42 -8.27
N GLU A 190 -8.85 5.23 -7.99
CA GLU A 190 -8.01 5.87 -9.03
C GLU A 190 -7.33 4.82 -9.93
N ARG A 191 -6.79 3.75 -9.35
CA ARG A 191 -6.13 2.68 -10.13
C ARG A 191 -7.11 1.91 -11.00
N GLN A 192 -8.30 1.63 -10.47
CA GLN A 192 -9.35 0.96 -11.21
C GLN A 192 -9.79 1.79 -12.42
N SER A 193 -10.05 3.08 -12.21
CA SER A 193 -10.42 4.01 -13.28
C SER A 193 -9.33 4.15 -14.36
N ARG A 194 -8.06 4.24 -13.97
CA ARG A 194 -6.92 4.27 -14.91
C ARG A 194 -6.84 2.98 -15.73
N MET A 195 -7.02 1.83 -15.09
CA MET A 195 -6.99 0.53 -15.77
C MET A 195 -8.14 0.40 -16.79
N GLU A 196 -9.35 0.84 -16.43
CA GLU A 196 -10.51 0.84 -17.32
C GLU A 196 -10.28 1.72 -18.56
N THR A 197 -9.68 2.89 -18.36
CA THR A 197 -9.34 3.81 -19.47
C THR A 197 -8.29 3.19 -20.38
N LEU A 198 -7.25 2.56 -19.83
CA LEU A 198 -6.23 1.86 -20.63
C LEU A 198 -6.83 0.69 -21.41
N ILE A 199 -7.71 -0.12 -20.79
CA ILE A 199 -8.41 -1.22 -21.47
C ILE A 199 -9.30 -0.69 -22.59
N ALA A 200 -10.04 0.39 -22.35
CA ALA A 200 -10.90 1.01 -23.35
C ALA A 200 -10.10 1.53 -24.56
N ALA A 201 -8.95 2.17 -24.31
CA ALA A 201 -8.06 2.66 -25.36
C ALA A 201 -7.42 1.52 -26.18
N LEU A 202 -7.20 0.34 -25.59
CA LEU A 202 -6.63 -0.83 -26.24
C LEU A 202 -7.66 -1.67 -27.02
N ARG A 203 -8.97 -1.42 -26.87
CA ARG A 203 -10.00 -2.08 -27.71
C ARG A 203 -10.05 -1.37 -29.06
N PRO A 204 -9.52 -1.95 -30.17
CA PRO A 204 -9.69 -1.36 -31.48
C PRO A 204 -11.18 -1.26 -31.80
N SER A 205 -11.57 -0.21 -32.55
CA SER A 205 -12.90 -0.09 -33.13
C SER A 205 -13.17 -1.29 -34.05
N GLN A 206 -13.71 -2.39 -33.51
CA GLN A 206 -14.30 -3.46 -34.29
C GLN A 206 -15.65 -3.00 -34.85
N LYS A 207 -15.61 -1.94 -35.68
CA LYS A 207 -16.62 -1.51 -36.63
C LYS A 207 -15.92 -0.84 -37.81
N SER A 208 -15.09 -1.60 -38.51
CA SER A 208 -14.60 -1.27 -39.85
C SER A 208 -14.38 -2.53 -40.69
N SER A 209 -15.44 -3.33 -40.79
CA SER A 209 -15.81 -4.03 -42.02
C SER A 209 -17.29 -3.67 -42.22
N LEU A 210 -17.70 -3.01 -43.29
CA LEU A 210 -17.73 -3.49 -44.68
C LEU A 210 -17.93 -2.27 -45.60
N PHE A 211 -16.98 -1.98 -46.50
CA PHE A 211 -17.28 -1.60 -47.89
C PHE A 211 -15.95 -1.49 -48.68
N PHE A 212 -15.52 -2.60 -49.28
CA PHE A 212 -14.57 -2.55 -50.39
C PHE A 212 -15.41 -2.81 -51.65
N PRO A 213 -15.64 -1.81 -52.53
CA PRO A 213 -16.22 -2.10 -53.83
C PRO A 213 -15.15 -2.80 -54.68
N LEU A 214 -15.38 -4.09 -54.93
CA LEU A 214 -14.75 -4.84 -56.01
C LEU A 214 -15.19 -4.24 -57.35
N HIS A 215 -14.43 -3.27 -57.87
CA HIS A 215 -14.40 -2.96 -59.29
C HIS A 215 -13.03 -2.39 -59.66
N CYS A 216 -12.13 -3.27 -60.09
CA CYS A 216 -11.02 -2.90 -60.95
C CYS A 216 -11.07 -3.81 -62.19
N GLN A 217 -11.61 -3.25 -63.27
CA GLN A 217 -11.54 -3.81 -64.62
C GLN A 217 -10.08 -3.94 -65.05
N LEU A 218 -9.73 -5.12 -65.57
CA LEU A 218 -8.47 -5.39 -66.26
C LEU A 218 -8.42 -4.58 -67.57
N PRO A 219 -7.30 -3.91 -67.91
CA PRO A 219 -7.13 -3.35 -69.23
C PRO A 219 -6.73 -4.44 -70.25
N ALA A 220 -7.45 -4.47 -71.37
CA ALA A 220 -7.15 -5.30 -72.53
C ALA A 220 -5.82 -4.88 -73.18
N VAL A 221 -4.85 -5.79 -73.25
CA VAL A 221 -3.61 -5.63 -74.02
C VAL A 221 -3.92 -5.90 -75.49
N LYS A 222 -3.87 -4.87 -76.33
CA LYS A 222 -3.88 -4.99 -77.79
C LYS A 222 -2.50 -5.48 -78.25
N VAL A 223 -2.42 -6.71 -78.72
CA VAL A 223 -1.26 -7.22 -79.46
C VAL A 223 -1.34 -6.71 -80.89
N ASN A 224 -0.37 -5.89 -81.30
CA ASN A 224 -0.28 -5.27 -82.61
C ASN A 224 0.74 -6.05 -83.45
N SER A 225 0.29 -7.01 -84.26
CA SER A 225 1.14 -7.73 -85.21
C SER A 225 1.10 -7.02 -86.57
N LYS A 226 2.05 -6.12 -86.81
CA LYS A 226 2.40 -5.67 -88.17
C LYS A 226 3.51 -6.58 -88.70
N ILE A 227 3.14 -7.52 -89.57
CA ILE A 227 4.05 -8.20 -90.49
C ILE A 227 4.09 -7.33 -91.75
N SER A 228 5.23 -6.71 -92.00
CA SER A 228 5.51 -6.04 -93.27
C SER A 228 6.17 -7.02 -94.22
N HIS A 229 5.52 -7.24 -95.35
CA HIS A 229 6.10 -7.86 -96.54
C HIS A 229 7.38 -7.11 -96.98
N VAL A 230 8.46 -7.85 -97.20
CA VAL A 230 9.59 -7.43 -98.05
C VAL A 230 9.52 -8.31 -99.30
N GLN A 231 9.43 -7.66 -100.45
CA GLN A 231 9.45 -8.25 -101.78
C GLN A 231 10.82 -8.86 -102.10
N LEU A 232 10.80 -10.04 -102.69
CA LEU A 232 11.88 -10.59 -103.50
C LEU A 232 11.71 -10.06 -104.93
N GLY A 233 12.76 -9.43 -105.44
CA GLY A 233 13.08 -9.22 -106.84
C GLY A 233 14.56 -9.49 -107.00
#